data_AF-A0A9J6H0E4-F1
#
_entry.id   AF-A0A9J6H0E4-F1
#
_cell.length_a   1.000
_cell.length_b   1.000
_cell.length_c   1.000
_cell.angle_alpha   90.00
_cell.angle_beta   90.00
_cell.angle_gamma   90.00
#
_symmetry.space_group_name_H-M   'P 1'
#
loop_
_entity.id
_entity.type
_entity.pdbx_description
1 polymer ?
#
loop_
_entity_poly.entity_id
_entity_poly.type
_entity_poly.pdbx_seq_one_letter_code
_entity_poly.pdbx_strand_id
1 'polypeptide(L)'
;MEADERPMEQFRDIGSLDRPIQELVEAIILPYKHKTKITNLRTNNPEGVLLYEPPGTDKTFMARACAAQAKPRFLKLTGTQLVQMCIGH
;
A
#
# COMPACT_ATOMS: atom_id res chain seq x y z
N MET A 1 -15.49 1.55 -7.74
CA MET A 1 -14.44 0.97 -6.87
C MET A 1 -14.47 -0.51 -7.09
N GLU A 2 -13.52 -1.04 -7.85
CA GLU A 2 -13.48 -2.47 -8.13
C GLU A 2 -12.56 -3.12 -7.10
N ALA A 3 -13.05 -4.16 -6.42
CA ALA A 3 -12.21 -4.97 -5.55
C ALA A 3 -11.37 -5.86 -6.45
N ASP A 4 -10.19 -5.38 -6.83
CA ASP A 4 -9.23 -6.14 -7.62
C ASP A 4 -8.84 -7.40 -6.82
N GLU A 5 -8.99 -8.55 -7.47
CA GLU A 5 -8.76 -9.87 -6.91
C GLU A 5 -7.33 -9.95 -6.37
N ARG A 6 -7.15 -10.58 -5.21
CA ARG A 6 -5.88 -10.55 -4.46
C ARG A 6 -4.67 -10.75 -5.38
N PRO A 7 -3.79 -9.74 -5.52
CA PRO A 7 -2.56 -9.92 -6.30
C PRO A 7 -1.72 -11.05 -5.70
N MET A 8 -1.07 -11.86 -6.54
CA MET A 8 -0.14 -12.93 -6.12
C MET A 8 1.32 -12.48 -6.09
N GLU A 9 1.58 -11.23 -6.43
CA GLU A 9 2.92 -10.66 -6.55
C GLU A 9 3.65 -10.69 -5.20
N GLN A 10 4.94 -11.01 -5.22
CA GLN A 10 5.77 -11.09 -4.02
C GLN A 10 6.89 -10.06 -4.09
N PHE A 11 7.31 -9.52 -2.94
CA PHE A 11 8.44 -8.58 -2.87
C PHE A 11 9.74 -9.17 -3.43
N ARG A 12 9.85 -10.50 -3.47
CA ARG A 12 11.00 -11.23 -3.99
C ARG A 12 11.20 -11.05 -5.50
N ASP A 13 10.13 -10.69 -6.22
CA ASP A 13 10.15 -10.41 -7.65
C ASP A 13 10.65 -8.98 -7.96
N ILE A 14 10.74 -8.13 -6.93
CA ILE A 14 11.18 -6.74 -7.05
C ILE A 14 12.68 -6.66 -6.75
N GLY A 15 13.49 -6.48 -7.78
CA GLY A 15 14.94 -6.28 -7.64
C GLY A 15 15.30 -4.87 -7.16
N SER A 16 16.36 -4.75 -6.36
CA SER A 16 17.03 -3.48 -5.98
C SER A 16 16.23 -2.46 -5.14
N LEU A 17 15.01 -2.78 -4.68
CA LEU A 17 14.14 -1.88 -3.90
C LEU A 17 13.92 -2.36 -2.45
N ASP A 18 14.89 -3.05 -1.86
CA ASP A 18 14.75 -3.67 -0.53
C ASP A 18 14.49 -2.65 0.60
N ARG A 19 15.21 -1.52 0.59
CA ARG A 19 15.01 -0.42 1.55
C ARG A 19 13.58 0.14 1.56
N PRO A 20 13.03 0.63 0.43
CA PRO A 20 11.65 1.13 0.43
C PRO A 20 10.62 0.03 0.69
N ILE A 21 10.91 -1.24 0.36
CA ILE A 21 10.02 -2.37 0.70
C ILE A 21 9.96 -2.55 2.21
N GLN A 22 11.11 -2.50 2.88
CA GLN A 22 11.17 -2.61 4.33
C GLN A 22 10.38 -1.48 5.01
N GLU A 23 10.58 -0.23 4.60
CA GLU A 23 9.84 0.93 5.13
C GLU A 23 8.32 0.77 4.94
N LEU A 24 7.89 0.30 3.77
CA LEU A 24 6.47 0.04 3.48
C LEU A 24 5.90 -1.06 4.36
N VAL A 25 6.66 -2.14 4.57
CA VAL A 25 6.28 -3.26 5.45
C VAL A 25 6.21 -2.81 6.90
N GLU A 26 7.14 -1.98 7.35
CA GLU A 26 7.13 -1.42 8.70
C GLU A 26 5.96 -0.47 8.91
N ALA A 27 5.63 0.35 7.91
CA ALA A 27 4.50 1.25 7.97
C ALA A 27 3.12 0.56 7.92
N ILE A 28 3.00 -0.60 7.26
CA ILE A 28 1.69 -1.25 7.04
C ILE A 28 1.53 -2.54 7.86
N ILE A 29 2.52 -3.43 7.83
CA ILE A 29 2.44 -4.76 8.45
C ILE A 29 2.78 -4.69 9.94
N LEU A 30 3.75 -3.89 10.34
CA LEU A 30 4.13 -3.71 11.76
C LEU A 30 2.94 -3.23 12.61
N PRO A 31 2.20 -2.17 12.24
CA PRO A 31 1.04 -1.74 13.02
C PRO A 31 -0.10 -2.74 13.00
N TYR A 32 -0.28 -3.45 11.89
CA TYR A 32 -1.27 -4.52 11.80
C TYR A 32 -0.97 -5.67 12.76
N LYS A 33 0.30 -6.09 12.88
CA LYS A 33 0.75 -7.16 13.80
C LYS A 33 0.82 -6.70 15.26
N HIS A 34 1.18 -5.45 15.50
CA HIS A 34 1.45 -4.92 16.84
C HIS A 34 0.47 -3.83 17.29
N LYS A 35 -0.83 -4.00 17.03
CA LYS A 35 -1.88 -3.06 17.44
C LYS A 35 -1.80 -2.66 18.93
N THR A 36 -1.56 -3.63 19.82
CA THR A 36 -1.45 -3.39 21.26
C THR A 36 -0.28 -2.49 21.63
N LYS A 37 0.84 -2.52 20.90
CA LYS A 37 2.00 -1.67 21.21
C LYS A 37 1.73 -0.21 20.81
N ILE A 38 1.06 0.00 19.68
CA ILE A 38 0.76 1.36 19.17
C ILE A 38 -0.32 2.04 20.03
N THR A 39 -1.34 1.30 20.47
CA THR A 39 -2.36 1.82 21.40
C THR A 39 -1.75 2.32 22.71
N ASN A 40 -0.72 1.65 23.23
CA ASN A 40 -0.05 2.06 24.47
C ASN A 40 0.91 3.23 24.27
N LEU A 41 1.53 3.34 23.08
CA LEU A 41 2.55 4.36 22.83
C LEU A 41 1.99 5.76 22.53
N ARG A 42 0.66 5.95 22.39
CA ARG A 42 0.04 7.21 21.89
C ARG A 42 0.82 7.84 20.72
N THR A 43 1.49 7.01 19.94
CA THR A 43 2.32 7.45 18.83
C THR A 43 1.48 7.32 17.58
N ASN A 44 1.51 8.34 16.72
CA ASN A 44 0.71 8.36 15.51
C ASN A 44 1.06 7.17 14.63
N ASN A 45 0.05 6.35 14.33
CA ASN A 45 0.18 5.33 13.29
C ASN A 45 0.32 6.04 11.94
N PRO A 46 1.24 5.63 11.05
CA PRO A 46 1.25 6.15 9.69
C PRO A 46 -0.10 5.81 9.03
N GLU A 47 -0.90 6.84 8.72
CA GLU A 47 -2.24 6.65 8.13
C GLU A 47 -2.18 6.31 6.64
N GLY A 48 -1.04 6.57 5.98
CA GLY A 48 -0.82 6.22 4.59
C GLY A 48 0.64 6.35 4.20
N VAL A 49 1.01 5.68 3.11
CA VAL A 49 2.33 5.75 2.49
C VAL A 49 2.17 6.28 1.07
N LEU A 50 2.98 7.28 0.72
CA LEU A 50 3.04 7.82 -0.63
C LEU A 50 4.30 7.31 -1.33
N LEU A 51 4.13 6.60 -2.45
CA LEU A 51 5.23 6.11 -3.27
C LEU A 51 5.45 7.09 -4.44
N TYR A 52 6.59 7.81 -4.45
CA TYR A 52 6.95 8.78 -5.49
C TYR A 52 8.36 8.54 -6.01
N GLU A 53 8.50 8.22 -7.30
CA GLU A 53 9.77 8.05 -8.02
C GLU A 53 9.45 8.25 -9.52
N PRO A 54 10.44 8.40 -10.41
CA PRO A 54 10.27 8.31 -11.85
C PRO A 54 9.43 7.10 -12.34
N PRO A 55 8.71 7.23 -13.47
CA PRO A 55 8.01 6.12 -14.10
C PRO A 55 8.99 5.01 -14.48
N GLY A 56 8.59 3.74 -14.32
CA GLY A 56 9.45 2.57 -14.57
C GLY A 56 10.11 1.95 -13.34
N THR A 57 9.80 2.41 -12.13
CA THR A 57 10.36 1.88 -10.86
C THR A 57 9.41 0.91 -10.14
N ASP A 58 8.72 0.04 -10.88
CA ASP A 58 7.83 -1.04 -10.37
C ASP A 58 6.90 -0.75 -9.17
N LYS A 59 6.55 0.52 -8.91
CA LYS A 59 5.76 0.90 -7.73
C LYS A 59 4.37 0.29 -7.70
N THR A 60 3.76 0.18 -8.88
CA THR A 60 2.45 -0.46 -9.01
C THR A 60 2.53 -1.93 -8.64
N PHE A 61 3.63 -2.59 -9.02
CA PHE A 61 3.92 -3.97 -8.66
C PHE A 61 4.20 -4.10 -7.16
N MET A 62 4.96 -3.17 -6.59
CA MET A 62 5.23 -3.08 -5.15
C MET A 62 3.97 -2.88 -4.31
N ALA A 63 3.06 -2.01 -4.74
CA ALA A 63 1.79 -1.79 -4.07
C ALA A 63 0.91 -3.05 -4.09
N ARG A 64 0.89 -3.78 -5.21
CA ARG A 64 0.19 -5.06 -5.35
C ARG A 64 0.83 -6.15 -4.48
N ALA A 65 2.16 -6.29 -4.48
CA ALA A 65 2.87 -7.25 -3.64
C ALA A 65 2.70 -6.98 -2.13
N CYS A 66 2.58 -5.71 -1.75
CA CYS A 66 2.25 -5.32 -0.38
C CYS A 66 0.81 -5.70 -0.02
N ALA A 67 -0.13 -5.44 -0.93
CA ALA A 67 -1.53 -5.83 -0.74
C ALA A 67 -1.72 -7.34 -0.63
N ALA A 68 -0.96 -8.12 -1.40
CA ALA A 68 -0.92 -9.58 -1.33
C ALA A 68 -0.55 -10.08 0.08
N GLN A 69 0.42 -9.42 0.73
CA GLN A 69 0.93 -9.82 2.04
C GLN A 69 0.15 -9.27 3.23
N ALA A 70 -0.44 -8.08 3.10
CA ALA A 70 -1.18 -7.47 4.19
C ALA A 70 -2.45 -8.27 4.57
N LYS A 71 -3.01 -9.07 3.65
CA LYS A 71 -4.30 -9.83 3.73
C LYS A 71 -5.64 -9.06 3.65
N PRO A 72 -5.80 -7.73 3.82
CA PRO A 72 -7.10 -7.08 3.66
C PRO A 72 -7.47 -6.99 2.16
N ARG A 73 -8.67 -6.47 1.88
CA ARG A 73 -9.11 -6.15 0.52
C ARG A 73 -8.16 -5.10 -0.09
N PHE A 74 -7.65 -5.39 -1.28
CA PHE A 74 -6.95 -4.40 -2.10
C PHE A 74 -7.99 -3.56 -2.84
N LEU A 75 -7.82 -2.25 -2.82
CA LEU A 75 -8.73 -1.32 -3.45
C LEU A 75 -7.93 -0.41 -4.35
N LYS A 76 -7.94 -0.72 -5.64
CA LYS A 76 -7.24 0.08 -6.64
C LYS A 76 -8.16 1.22 -7.06
N LEU A 77 -7.69 2.44 -6.89
CA LEU A 77 -8.39 3.63 -7.33
C LEU A 77 -7.43 4.46 -8.19
N THR A 78 -7.82 4.67 -9.45
CA THR A 78 -7.05 5.50 -10.38
C THR A 78 -7.58 6.92 -10.31
N GLY A 79 -6.73 7.94 -10.19
CA GLY A 79 -7.17 9.33 -10.09
C GLY A 79 -8.03 9.80 -11.27
N THR A 80 -7.80 9.26 -12.47
CA THR A 80 -8.65 9.50 -13.65
C THR A 80 -10.07 8.93 -13.52
N GLN A 81 -10.30 7.93 -12.66
CA GLN A 81 -11.65 7.44 -12.35
C GLN A 81 -12.38 8.34 -11.33
N LEU A 82 -11.65 9.15 -10.56
CA LEU A 82 -12.24 10.15 -9.66
C LEU A 82 -12.59 11.45 -10.36
N VAL A 83 -11.97 11.74 -11.51
CA VAL A 83 -12.33 12.89 -12.34
C VAL A 83 -13.64 12.57 -13.05
N GLN A 84 -14.74 12.80 -12.36
CA GLN A 84 -16.06 12.83 -12.96
C GLN A 84 -16.44 14.29 -13.18
N MET A 85 -16.92 14.62 -14.38
CA MET A 85 -17.38 15.97 -14.73
C MET A 85 -18.72 16.34 -14.07
N CYS A 86 -19.17 15.56 -13.07
CA CYS A 86 -20.42 15.74 -12.37
C CYS A 86 -20.15 16.13 -10.92
N ILE A 87 -20.67 17.29 -10.53
CA ILE A 87 -20.68 17.80 -9.16
C ILE A 87 -21.77 17.04 -8.40
N GLY A 88 -21.35 16.10 -7.53
CA GLY A 88 -22.18 15.55 -6.45
C GLY A 88 -23.22 14.48 -6.85
N HIS A 89 -23.12 13.33 -6.19
CA HIS A 89 -24.29 12.56 -5.76
C HIS A 89 -24.09 12.15 -4.30
#